data_AF-A0AA39KK67-F1
#
_entry.id   AF-A0AA39KK67-F1
#
_cell.length_a   1.000
_cell.length_b   1.000
_cell.length_c   1.000
_cell.angle_alpha   90.00
_cell.angle_beta   90.00
_cell.angle_gamma   90.00
#
_symmetry.space_group_name_H-M   'P 1'
#
loop_
_entity.id
_entity.type
_entity.pdbx_description
1 polymer ?
#
loop_
_entity_poly.entity_id
_entity_poly.type
_entity_poly.pdbx_seq_one_letter_code
_entity_poly.pdbx_strand_id
1 'polypeptide(L)'
;MYAVIFQVPEHQAIFINELKLSDFKQILNKNNIPSELSDGALWCCNDTTVIRRQAGKIVIEGCLSEEYYKIRELLYEQFAII
;
A
#
# COMPACT_ATOMS: atom_id res chain seq x y z
N MET A 1 -7.12 -7.81 50.03
CA MET A 1 -6.58 -8.73 49.02
C MET A 1 -7.24 -8.36 47.70
N TYR A 2 -6.61 -7.51 46.90
CA TYR A 2 -7.22 -7.00 45.66
C TYR A 2 -6.68 -7.79 44.48
N ALA A 3 -7.57 -8.42 43.72
CA ALA A 3 -7.25 -9.15 42.51
C ALA A 3 -6.87 -8.15 41.41
N VAL A 4 -5.66 -8.28 40.87
CA VAL A 4 -5.20 -7.51 39.70
C VAL A 4 -5.77 -8.18 38.46
N ILE A 5 -6.78 -7.56 37.86
CA ILE A 5 -7.30 -7.92 36.54
C ILE A 5 -6.27 -7.45 35.49
N PHE A 6 -5.47 -8.40 35.00
CA PHE A 6 -4.55 -8.17 33.89
C PHE A 6 -5.37 -8.13 32.59
N GLN A 7 -5.82 -6.94 32.18
CA GLN A 7 -6.36 -6.75 30.83
C GLN A 7 -5.21 -6.97 29.84
N VAL A 8 -5.13 -8.18 29.29
CA VAL A 8 -4.30 -8.46 28.12
C VAL A 8 -4.80 -7.51 27.03
N PRO A 9 -3.98 -6.58 26.52
CA PRO A 9 -4.40 -5.75 25.40
C PRO A 9 -4.80 -6.69 24.28
N GLU A 10 -5.96 -6.41 23.70
CA GLU A 10 -6.51 -7.10 22.55
C GLU A 10 -5.34 -7.38 21.60
N HIS A 11 -5.10 -8.64 21.24
CA HIS A 11 -4.11 -8.94 20.21
C HIS A 11 -4.66 -8.31 18.93
N GLN A 12 -4.34 -7.04 18.72
CA GLN A 12 -4.56 -6.37 17.46
C GLN A 12 -3.83 -7.27 16.48
N ALA A 13 -4.57 -7.91 15.57
CA ALA A 13 -3.96 -8.61 14.47
C ALA A 13 -3.20 -7.53 13.71
N ILE A 14 -1.93 -7.32 14.08
CA ILE A 14 -1.00 -6.50 13.35
C ILE A 14 -0.78 -7.33 12.10
N PHE A 15 -1.63 -7.10 11.10
CA PHE A 15 -1.33 -7.44 9.72
C PHE A 15 -0.11 -6.60 9.37
N ILE A 16 1.07 -7.13 9.73
CA ILE A 16 2.35 -6.63 9.28
C ILE A 16 2.21 -6.65 7.77
N ASN A 17 2.14 -5.47 7.17
CA ASN A 17 2.03 -5.24 5.74
C ASN A 17 0.64 -5.08 5.09
N GLU A 18 -0.35 -4.49 5.78
CA GLU A 18 -1.43 -3.84 5.03
C GLU A 18 -0.85 -2.67 4.21
N LEU A 19 -0.66 -2.88 2.90
CA LEU A 19 -0.26 -1.80 1.99
C LEU A 19 -1.35 -0.72 2.00
N LYS A 20 -1.10 0.34 2.77
CA LYS A 20 -1.92 1.54 2.75
C LYS A 20 -1.55 2.31 1.50
N LEU A 21 -2.54 2.51 0.61
CA LEU A 21 -2.36 3.33 -0.59
C LEU A 21 -1.79 4.72 -0.26
N SER A 22 -2.15 5.28 0.90
CA SER A 22 -1.59 6.55 1.40
C SER A 22 -0.10 6.51 1.71
N ASP A 23 0.39 5.39 2.24
CA ASP A 23 1.82 5.19 2.52
C ASP A 23 2.58 4.96 1.20
N PHE A 24 1.99 4.13 0.33
CA PHE A 24 2.50 3.89 -1.01
C PHE A 24 2.59 5.18 -1.85
N LYS A 25 1.61 6.08 -1.75
CA LYS A 25 1.65 7.44 -2.33
C LYS A 25 2.91 8.20 -1.89
N GLN A 26 3.27 8.12 -0.62
CA GLN A 26 4.46 8.79 -0.08
C GLN A 26 5.75 8.20 -0.66
N ILE A 27 5.80 6.88 -0.85
CA ILE A 27 6.92 6.18 -1.50
C ILE A 27 7.03 6.59 -2.97
N LEU A 28 5.93 6.66 -3.69
CA LEU A 28 5.90 7.12 -5.09
C LEU A 28 6.39 8.56 -5.22
N ASN A 29 5.91 9.46 -4.35
CA ASN A 29 6.38 10.84 -4.31
C ASN A 29 7.89 10.94 -4.02
N LYS A 30 8.43 10.10 -3.13
CA LYS A 30 9.89 10.02 -2.88
C LYS A 30 10.67 9.58 -4.13
N ASN A 31 10.06 8.76 -4.98
CA ASN A 31 10.64 8.29 -6.24
C ASN A 31 10.36 9.24 -7.42
N ASN A 32 9.90 10.48 -7.17
CA ASN A 32 9.51 11.46 -8.18
C ASN A 32 8.37 10.99 -9.10
N ILE A 33 7.52 10.07 -8.63
CA ILE A 33 6.34 9.60 -9.36
C ILE A 33 5.12 10.36 -8.82
N PRO A 34 4.48 11.23 -9.62
CA PRO A 34 3.29 11.95 -9.19
C PRO A 34 2.17 10.93 -8.94
N SER A 35 1.56 11.01 -7.76
CA SER A 35 0.48 10.10 -7.37
C SER A 35 -0.65 10.82 -6.62
N GLU A 36 -1.88 10.42 -6.88
CA GLU A 36 -3.11 10.94 -6.30
C GLU A 36 -4.02 9.79 -5.86
N LEU A 37 -4.52 9.85 -4.64
CA LEU A 37 -5.41 8.82 -4.10
C LEU A 37 -6.84 9.31 -4.24
N SER A 38 -7.62 8.64 -5.09
CA SER A 38 -8.99 9.00 -5.44
C SER A 38 -9.87 7.76 -5.48
N ASP A 39 -11.00 7.80 -4.76
CA ASP A 39 -12.02 6.72 -4.71
C ASP A 39 -11.49 5.32 -4.33
N GLY A 40 -10.48 5.25 -3.45
CA GLY A 40 -9.86 3.97 -3.08
C GLY A 40 -8.95 3.35 -4.14
N ALA A 41 -8.63 4.11 -5.19
CA ALA A 41 -7.59 3.83 -6.15
C ALA A 41 -6.49 4.92 -6.08
N LEU A 42 -5.26 4.54 -6.38
CA LEU A 42 -4.11 5.43 -6.41
C LEU A 42 -3.69 5.64 -7.87
N TRP A 43 -4.06 6.79 -8.39
CA TRP A 43 -3.70 7.29 -9.70
C TRP A 43 -2.25 7.75 -9.67
N CYS A 44 -1.48 7.37 -10.67
CA CYS A 44 -0.04 7.60 -10.77
C CYS A 44 0.29 8.02 -12.19
N CYS A 45 1.37 8.79 -12.36
CA CYS A 45 1.87 9.17 -13.68
C CYS A 45 0.80 9.91 -14.51
N ASN A 46 0.24 11.01 -13.97
CA ASN A 46 -0.81 11.82 -14.62
C ASN A 46 -1.99 10.99 -15.16
N ASP A 47 -2.58 10.19 -14.27
CA ASP A 47 -3.75 9.36 -14.57
C ASP A 47 -3.55 8.23 -15.61
N THR A 48 -2.30 7.94 -15.99
CA THR A 48 -2.00 6.85 -16.93
C THR A 48 -1.89 5.49 -16.25
N THR A 49 -1.64 5.46 -14.94
CA THR A 49 -1.51 4.23 -14.14
C THR A 49 -2.37 4.33 -12.89
N VAL A 50 -3.07 3.26 -12.55
CA VAL A 50 -4.02 3.16 -11.45
C VAL A 50 -3.68 1.93 -10.62
N ILE A 51 -3.58 2.11 -9.32
CA ILE A 51 -3.29 1.02 -8.37
C ILE A 51 -4.46 0.93 -7.41
N ARG A 52 -5.15 -0.21 -7.36
CA ARG A 52 -6.29 -0.41 -6.48
C ARG A 52 -6.25 -1.75 -5.77
N ARG A 53 -6.86 -1.82 -4.59
CA ARG A 53 -7.00 -3.06 -3.84
C ARG A 53 -8.35 -3.69 -4.17
N GLN A 54 -8.33 -4.88 -4.79
CA GLN A 54 -9.54 -5.64 -5.11
C GLN A 54 -9.46 -7.03 -4.48
N ALA A 55 -10.43 -7.37 -3.62
CA ALA A 55 -10.54 -8.69 -2.98
C ALA A 55 -9.24 -9.18 -2.30
N GLY A 56 -8.52 -8.28 -1.63
CA GLY A 56 -7.25 -8.60 -0.97
C GLY A 56 -6.01 -8.66 -1.88
N LYS A 57 -6.17 -8.45 -3.19
CA LYS A 57 -5.08 -8.36 -4.16
C LYS A 57 -4.86 -6.90 -4.57
N ILE A 58 -3.61 -6.54 -4.85
CA ILE A 58 -3.29 -5.27 -5.50
C ILE A 58 -3.33 -5.47 -7.01
N VAL A 59 -4.11 -4.63 -7.68
CA VAL A 59 -4.24 -4.59 -9.13
C VAL A 59 -3.62 -3.28 -9.60
N ILE A 60 -2.72 -3.37 -10.57
CA ILE A 60 -2.09 -2.22 -11.22
C ILE A 60 -2.58 -2.23 -12.67
N GLU A 61 -3.29 -1.19 -13.07
CA GLU A 61 -3.84 -0.99 -14.40
C GLU A 61 -3.19 0.25 -15.01
N GLY A 62 -2.65 0.18 -16.22
CA GLY A 62 -2.00 1.35 -16.82
C GLY A 62 -1.16 1.03 -18.04
N CYS A 63 -0.57 2.07 -18.61
CA CYS A 63 0.37 1.93 -19.71
C CYS A 63 1.71 1.34 -19.24
N LEU A 64 2.31 0.48 -20.06
CA LEU A 64 3.65 -0.07 -19.80
C LEU A 64 4.71 1.01 -20.04
N SER A 65 5.09 1.70 -18.96
CA SER A 65 6.13 2.74 -18.93
C SER A 65 7.20 2.41 -17.88
N GLU A 66 8.31 3.13 -17.89
CA GLU A 66 9.35 2.99 -16.85
C GLU A 66 8.78 3.17 -15.42
N GLU A 67 7.85 4.11 -15.24
CA GLU A 67 7.17 4.31 -13.96
C GLU A 67 6.35 3.07 -13.55
N TYR A 68 5.71 2.38 -14.48
CA TYR A 68 4.95 1.17 -14.19
C TYR A 68 5.86 0.05 -13.64
N TYR A 69 7.04 -0.13 -14.24
CA TYR A 69 8.01 -1.10 -13.75
C TYR A 69 8.55 -0.73 -12.37
N LYS A 70 8.86 0.55 -12.13
CA LYS A 70 9.26 1.05 -10.80
C LYS A 70 8.17 0.83 -9.75
N ILE A 71 6.91 1.13 -10.08
CA ILE A 71 5.76 0.90 -9.21
C ILE A 71 5.66 -0.57 -8.82
N ARG A 72 5.82 -1.48 -9.78
CA ARG A 72 5.84 -2.93 -9.51
C ARG A 72 6.97 -3.31 -8.57
N GLU A 73 8.18 -2.83 -8.82
CA GLU A 73 9.35 -3.11 -7.99
C GLU A 73 9.14 -2.64 -6.54
N LEU A 74 8.69 -1.40 -6.36
CA LEU A 74 8.34 -0.83 -5.05
C LEU A 74 7.22 -1.62 -4.35
N LEU A 75 6.22 -2.08 -5.10
CA LEU A 75 5.19 -2.95 -4.55
C LEU A 75 5.79 -4.28 -4.11
N TYR A 76 6.66 -4.91 -4.90
CA TYR A 76 7.33 -6.15 -4.49
C TYR A 76 8.23 -5.95 -3.27
N GLU A 77 8.96 -4.84 -3.17
CA GLU A 77 9.75 -4.50 -1.98
C GLU A 77 8.87 -4.40 -0.73
N GLN A 78 7.72 -3.73 -0.83
CA GLN A 78 6.79 -3.62 0.29
C GLN A 78 6.06 -4.95 0.57
N PHE A 79 5.72 -5.73 -0.45
CA PHE A 79 5.00 -7.00 -0.29
C PHE A 79 5.88 -8.22 0.02
N ALA A 80 7.21 -8.04 0.10
CA ALA A 80 8.24 -9.04 0.42
C ALA A 80 7.65 -10.43 0.69
N ILE A 81 7.36 -11.17 -0.39
CA ILE A 81 7.09 -12.60 -0.27
C ILE A 81 8.48 -13.22 -0.05
N ILE A 82 8.83 -13.42 1.21
CA ILE A 82 9.93 -14.31 1.63
C ILE A 82 9.55 -15.76 1.38
#